data_AF-F4QBT1-F1
#
_entry.id   AF-F4QBT1-F1
#
_cell.length_a   1.000
_cell.length_b   1.000
_cell.length_c   1.000
_cell.angle_alpha   90.00
_cell.angle_beta   90.00
_cell.angle_gamma   90.00
#
_symmetry.space_group_name_H-M   'P 1'
#
loop_
_entity.id
_entity.type
_entity.pdbx_description
1 polymer ?
#
loop_
_entity_poly.entity_id
_entity_poly.type
_entity_poly.pdbx_seq_one_letter_code
_entity_poly.pdbx_strand_id
1 'polypeptide(L)'
;MISYAYAAGVLALKAFGFYLFRWVNSQKHSFRRNPEAPIWGKRAEYISTKRGTKLLVSGFWGVCRHLNYTGDIILSWAWCLPCGFDSVAPYFYGLYFTTLDLHRCHRDHRACLEKYGDDWKEYCRRVPYVFIPRVF
;
A
#
# COMPACT_ATOMS: atom_id res chain seq x y z
N MET A 1 -28.67 9.96 14.24
CA MET A 1 -28.06 8.80 14.96
C MET A 1 -27.57 7.82 13.91
N ILE A 2 -26.35 7.31 14.02
CA ILE A 2 -25.80 6.34 13.08
C ILE A 2 -26.45 4.97 13.34
N SER A 3 -26.87 4.27 12.28
CA SER A 3 -27.43 2.92 12.42
C SER A 3 -26.34 1.89 12.72
N TYR A 4 -26.69 0.80 13.40
CA TYR A 4 -25.74 -0.29 13.65
C TYR A 4 -25.17 -0.88 12.36
N ALA A 5 -25.98 -0.97 11.30
CA ALA A 5 -25.54 -1.43 9.98
C ALA A 5 -24.46 -0.50 9.40
N TYR A 6 -24.65 0.81 9.49
CA TYR A 6 -23.65 1.78 9.04
C TYR A 6 -22.37 1.67 9.86
N ALA A 7 -22.48 1.61 11.19
CA ALA A 7 -21.33 1.46 12.08
C ALA A 7 -20.54 0.18 11.76
N ALA A 8 -21.22 -0.94 11.52
CA ALA A 8 -20.60 -2.20 11.09
C ALA A 8 -19.88 -2.06 9.74
N GLY A 9 -20.48 -1.35 8.77
CA GLY A 9 -19.85 -1.06 7.49
C GLY A 9 -18.57 -0.24 7.62
N VAL A 10 -18.58 0.81 8.45
CA VAL A 10 -17.38 1.64 8.73
C VAL A 10 -16.29 0.82 9.41
N LEU A 11 -16.65 -0.02 10.39
CA LEU A 11 -15.70 -0.90 11.06
C LEU A 11 -15.09 -1.93 10.11
N ALA A 12 -15.89 -2.52 9.21
CA ALA A 12 -15.40 -3.45 8.19
C ALA A 12 -14.42 -2.76 7.23
N LEU A 13 -14.74 -1.55 6.76
CA LEU A 13 -13.85 -0.75 5.92
C LEU A 13 -12.54 -0.43 6.64
N LYS A 14 -12.62 -0.03 7.91
CA LYS A 14 -11.45 0.25 8.76
C LYS A 14 -10.57 -0.99 8.94
N ALA A 15 -11.17 -2.14 9.23
CA ALA A 15 -10.47 -3.40 9.40
C ALA A 15 -9.78 -3.82 8.10
N PHE A 16 -10.43 -3.62 6.95
CA PHE A 16 -9.84 -3.90 5.64
C PHE A 16 -8.65 -3.00 5.31
N GLY A 17 -8.77 -1.68 5.52
CA GLY A 17 -7.66 -0.74 5.34
C GLY A 17 -6.46 -1.09 6.24
N PHE A 18 -6.74 -1.40 7.51
CA PHE A 18 -5.71 -1.83 8.46
C PHE A 18 -5.05 -3.16 8.06
N TYR A 19 -5.84 -4.14 7.61
CA TYR A 19 -5.34 -5.41 7.10
C TYR A 19 -4.33 -5.18 5.97
N LEU A 20 -4.69 -4.39 4.95
CA LEU A 20 -3.80 -4.08 3.83
C LEU A 20 -2.54 -3.36 4.33
N PHE A 21 -2.69 -2.28 5.09
CA PHE A 21 -1.54 -1.51 5.59
C PHE A 21 -0.56 -2.38 6.38
N ARG A 22 -1.08 -3.20 7.30
CA ARG A 22 -0.25 -4.01 8.20
C ARG A 22 0.37 -5.21 7.49
N TRP A 23 -0.41 -5.97 6.72
CA TRP A 23 0.08 -7.20 6.10
C TRP A 23 1.05 -6.94 4.96
N VAL A 24 0.82 -5.90 4.16
CA VAL A 24 1.75 -5.53 3.08
C VAL A 24 3.12 -5.16 3.66
N ASN A 25 3.15 -4.35 4.74
CA ASN A 25 4.40 -4.01 5.41
C ASN A 25 5.04 -5.22 6.11
N SER A 26 4.26 -6.03 6.82
CA SER A 26 4.73 -7.25 7.49
C SER A 26 5.38 -8.23 6.51
N GLN A 27 4.81 -8.37 5.31
CA GLN A 27 5.37 -9.21 4.25
C GLN A 27 6.75 -8.70 3.80
N LYS A 28 6.91 -7.39 3.58
CA LYS A 28 8.23 -6.79 3.25
C LYS A 28 9.25 -7.04 4.36
N HIS A 29 8.86 -6.85 5.63
CA HIS A 29 9.76 -7.10 6.76
C HIS A 29 10.14 -8.56 6.90
N SER A 30 9.19 -9.48 6.71
CA SER A 30 9.44 -10.92 6.77
C SER A 30 10.36 -11.37 5.64
N PHE A 31 10.13 -10.89 4.42
CA PHE A 31 11.02 -11.14 3.27
C PHE A 31 12.44 -10.63 3.50
N ARG A 32 12.61 -9.43 4.07
CA ARG A 32 13.95 -8.88 4.38
C ARG A 32 14.71 -9.68 5.43
N ARG A 33 14.01 -10.37 6.34
CA ARG A 33 14.62 -11.26 7.35
C ARG A 33 14.96 -12.63 6.79
N ASN A 34 14.05 -13.22 6.01
CA ASN A 34 14.25 -14.52 5.38
C ASN A 34 13.73 -14.49 3.93
N PRO A 35 14.59 -14.21 2.93
CA PRO A 35 14.20 -14.16 1.53
C PRO A 35 13.77 -15.50 0.93
N GLU A 36 14.09 -16.63 1.58
CA GLU A 36 13.72 -17.97 1.10
C GLU A 36 12.38 -18.44 1.66
N ALA A 37 11.79 -17.71 2.62
CA ALA A 37 10.46 -18.02 3.14
C ALA A 37 9.39 -17.91 2.04
N PRO A 38 8.44 -18.85 1.95
CA PRO A 38 7.38 -18.80 0.96
C PRO A 38 6.42 -17.64 1.22
N ILE A 39 5.94 -17.02 0.13
CA ILE A 39 4.89 -16.01 0.15
C ILE A 39 3.68 -16.60 -0.57
N TRP A 40 2.56 -16.69 0.16
CA TRP A 40 1.32 -17.31 -0.34
C TRP A 40 1.52 -18.73 -0.91
N GLY A 41 2.35 -19.54 -0.22
CA GLY A 41 2.62 -20.93 -0.60
C GLY A 41 3.60 -21.12 -1.76
N LYS A 42 4.13 -20.04 -2.35
CA LYS A 42 5.13 -20.09 -3.43
C LYS A 42 6.45 -19.49 -2.97
N ARG A 43 7.56 -19.88 -3.62
CA ARG A 43 8.87 -19.26 -3.37
C ARG A 43 8.78 -17.76 -3.65
N ALA A 44 9.38 -16.93 -2.78
CA ALA A 44 9.41 -15.49 -2.98
C ALA A 44 10.19 -15.14 -4.26
N GLU A 45 9.62 -14.28 -5.09
CA GLU A 45 10.28 -13.76 -6.29
C GLU A 45 10.79 -12.34 -6.02
N TYR A 46 12.02 -12.07 -6.42
CA TYR A 46 12.66 -10.77 -6.23
C TYR A 46 13.66 -10.48 -7.34
N ILE A 47 13.97 -9.20 -7.53
CA ILE A 47 15.07 -8.73 -8.37
C ILE A 47 16.29 -8.53 -7.47
N SER A 48 17.39 -9.19 -7.80
CA SER A 48 18.69 -8.93 -7.19
C SER A 48 19.29 -7.69 -7.86
N THR A 49 19.35 -6.58 -7.11
CA THR A 49 19.87 -5.31 -7.63
C THR A 49 21.39 -5.34 -7.74
N LYS A 50 21.96 -4.54 -8.65
CA LYS A 50 23.41 -4.31 -8.80
C LYS A 50 24.07 -3.82 -7.51
N ARG A 51 23.29 -3.26 -6.57
CA ARG A 51 23.74 -2.80 -5.25
C ARG A 51 23.76 -3.89 -4.17
N GLY A 52 23.43 -5.13 -4.50
CA GLY A 52 23.36 -6.23 -3.53
C GLY A 52 22.10 -6.24 -2.66
N THR A 53 21.11 -5.39 -2.95
CA THR A 53 19.79 -5.43 -2.29
C THR A 53 18.76 -6.22 -3.12
N LYS A 54 17.64 -6.60 -2.50
CA LYS A 54 16.56 -7.37 -3.16
C LYS A 54 15.27 -6.55 -3.24
N LEU A 55 14.66 -6.46 -4.43
CA LEU A 55 13.35 -5.85 -4.65
C LEU A 55 12.28 -6.94 -4.80
N LEU A 56 11.33 -7.00 -3.88
CA LEU A 56 10.30 -8.05 -3.82
C LEU A 56 9.23 -7.84 -4.90
N VAL A 57 9.02 -8.82 -5.79
CA VAL A 57 8.04 -8.78 -6.90
C VAL A 57 6.99 -9.89 -6.80
N SER A 58 6.83 -10.50 -5.61
CA SER A 58 5.79 -11.48 -5.30
C SER A 58 4.92 -11.02 -4.12
N GLY A 59 3.78 -11.68 -3.93
CA GLY A 59 2.83 -11.32 -2.88
C GLY A 59 2.19 -9.96 -3.15
N PHE A 60 1.94 -9.19 -2.10
CA PHE A 60 1.34 -7.86 -2.22
C PHE A 60 2.23 -6.91 -3.04
N TRP A 61 3.55 -6.99 -2.86
CA TRP A 61 4.53 -6.17 -3.59
C TRP A 61 4.73 -6.59 -5.05
N GLY A 62 4.18 -7.75 -5.43
CA GLY A 62 4.04 -8.18 -6.83
C GLY A 62 2.72 -7.76 -7.47
N VAL A 63 1.70 -7.42 -6.66
CA VAL A 63 0.39 -6.95 -7.12
C VAL A 63 0.43 -5.45 -7.40
N CYS A 64 0.90 -4.66 -6.44
CA CYS A 64 1.06 -3.22 -6.58
C CYS A 64 2.30 -2.74 -5.81
N ARG A 65 2.94 -1.69 -6.30
CA ARG A 65 4.14 -1.10 -5.67
C ARG A 65 3.85 -0.49 -4.29
N HIS A 66 2.62 0.00 -4.07
CA HIS A 66 2.22 0.72 -2.86
C HIS A 66 0.83 0.31 -2.33
N LEU A 67 0.51 -0.99 -2.32
CA LEU A 67 -0.75 -1.47 -1.75
C LEU A 67 -0.92 -1.12 -0.25
N ASN A 68 0.18 -0.91 0.46
CA ASN A 68 0.18 -0.41 1.83
C ASN A 68 -0.38 1.01 1.93
N TYR A 69 -0.13 1.88 0.94
CA TYR A 69 -0.70 3.23 0.92
C TYR A 69 -2.19 3.20 0.59
N THR A 70 -2.64 2.26 -0.25
CA THR A 70 -4.08 2.02 -0.45
C THR A 70 -4.76 1.69 0.88
N GLY A 71 -4.13 0.87 1.72
CA GLY A 71 -4.60 0.59 3.07
C GLY A 71 -4.67 1.83 3.97
N ASP A 72 -3.65 2.69 3.92
CA ASP A 72 -3.57 3.93 4.70
C ASP A 72 -4.65 4.95 4.26
N ILE A 73 -4.87 5.10 2.95
CA ILE A 73 -5.94 5.91 2.38
C ILE A 73 -7.31 5.40 2.85
N ILE A 74 -7.61 4.11 2.69
CA ILE A 74 -8.89 3.53 3.15
C ILE A 74 -9.09 3.78 4.65
N LEU A 75 -8.03 3.56 5.45
CA LEU A 75 -8.07 3.80 6.88
C LEU A 75 -8.38 5.27 7.20
N SER A 76 -7.76 6.21 6.49
CA SER A 76 -7.97 7.65 6.70
C SER A 76 -9.40 8.09 6.41
N TRP A 77 -10.00 7.60 5.32
CA TRP A 77 -11.40 7.89 4.98
C TRP A 77 -12.37 7.20 5.94
N ALA A 78 -12.06 5.97 6.39
CA ALA A 78 -12.88 5.26 7.39
C ALA A 78 -12.93 6.00 8.74
N TRP A 79 -11.92 6.79 9.09
CA TRP A 79 -11.94 7.65 10.27
C TRP A 79 -12.90 8.83 10.16
N CYS A 80 -13.19 9.31 8.95
CA CYS A 80 -14.08 10.45 8.72
C CYS A 80 -15.57 10.05 8.73
N LEU A 81 -15.89 8.85 8.26
CA LEU A 81 -17.27 8.40 8.04
C LEU A 81 -18.19 8.41 9.28
N PRO A 82 -17.71 8.21 10.53
CA PRO A 82 -18.55 8.37 11.72
C PRO A 82 -19.08 9.80 11.96
N CYS A 83 -18.58 10.81 11.25
CA CYS A 83 -19.05 12.19 11.41
C CYS A 83 -20.31 12.51 10.58
N GLY A 84 -20.81 11.56 9.79
CA GLY A 84 -21.92 11.81 8.88
C GLY A 84 -21.54 12.76 7.74
N PHE A 85 -22.54 13.42 7.14
CA PHE A 85 -22.34 14.24 5.92
C PHE A 85 -22.84 15.68 6.08
N ASP A 86 -23.16 16.12 7.30
CA ASP A 86 -23.66 17.47 7.58
C ASP A 86 -22.56 18.54 7.47
N SER A 87 -21.30 18.13 7.52
CA SER A 87 -20.14 19.02 7.36
C SER A 87 -19.04 18.34 6.56
N VAL A 88 -18.38 19.11 5.70
CA VAL A 88 -17.20 18.67 4.94
C VAL A 88 -15.93 18.66 5.80
N ALA A 89 -15.93 19.33 6.95
CA ALA A 89 -14.73 19.55 7.75
C ALA A 89 -13.98 18.25 8.15
N PRO A 90 -14.65 17.17 8.59
CA PRO A 90 -13.96 15.92 8.96
C PRO A 90 -13.23 15.26 7.79
N TYR A 91 -13.71 15.47 6.56
CA TYR A 91 -13.19 14.84 5.34
C TYR A 91 -11.90 15.49 4.82
N PHE A 92 -11.53 16.67 5.32
CA PHE A 92 -10.22 17.25 5.07
C PHE A 92 -9.08 16.34 5.56
N TYR A 93 -9.31 15.52 6.60
CA TYR A 93 -8.34 14.53 7.05
C TYR A 93 -8.06 13.46 5.98
N GLY A 94 -9.11 12.84 5.43
CA GLY A 94 -8.99 11.84 4.36
C GLY A 94 -8.35 12.43 3.09
N LEU A 95 -8.74 13.66 2.71
CA LEU A 95 -8.14 14.37 1.57
C LEU A 95 -6.66 14.68 1.79
N TYR A 96 -6.29 15.17 2.98
CA TYR A 96 -4.91 15.46 3.35
C TYR A 96 -4.04 14.21 3.28
N PHE A 97 -4.48 13.10 3.87
CA PHE A 97 -3.71 11.84 3.85
C PHE A 97 -3.60 11.25 2.44
N THR A 98 -4.66 11.33 1.64
CA THR A 98 -4.61 10.91 0.24
C THR A 98 -3.56 11.70 -0.54
N THR A 99 -3.56 13.03 -0.39
CA THR A 99 -2.57 13.91 -1.06
C THR A 99 -1.15 13.62 -0.56
N LEU A 100 -0.99 13.42 0.75
CA LEU A 100 0.29 13.09 1.37
C LEU A 100 0.86 11.79 0.81
N ASP A 101 0.05 10.74 0.67
CA ASP A 101 0.50 9.44 0.16
C ASP A 101 0.80 9.46 -1.34
N LEU A 102 0.03 10.21 -2.13
CA LEU A 102 0.34 10.44 -3.54
C LEU A 102 1.69 11.15 -3.70
N HIS A 103 1.92 12.22 -2.95
CA HIS A 103 3.19 12.93 -2.96
C HIS A 103 4.33 12.04 -2.45
N ARG A 104 4.10 11.27 -1.39
CA ARG A 104 5.07 10.30 -0.84
C ARG A 104 5.43 9.24 -1.86
N CYS A 105 4.47 8.71 -2.60
CA CYS A 105 4.68 7.74 -3.67
C CYS A 105 5.55 8.32 -4.79
N HIS A 106 5.28 9.55 -5.24
CA HIS A 106 6.10 10.19 -6.25
C HIS A 106 7.55 10.39 -5.79
N ARG A 107 7.72 10.84 -4.54
CA ARG A 107 9.06 11.00 -3.95
C ARG A 107 9.80 9.67 -3.79
N ASP A 108 9.11 8.63 -3.32
CA ASP A 108 9.69 7.30 -3.19
C ASP A 108 10.09 6.72 -4.54
N HIS A 109 9.25 6.89 -5.58
CA HIS A 109 9.58 6.49 -6.94
C HIS A 109 10.86 7.17 -7.46
N ARG A 110 10.99 8.49 -7.26
CA ARG A 110 12.20 9.24 -7.65
C ARG A 110 13.43 8.75 -6.91
N ALA A 111 13.33 8.58 -5.59
CA ALA A 111 14.41 8.08 -4.77
C ALA A 111 14.83 6.66 -5.16
N CYS A 112 13.88 5.78 -5.45
CA CYS A 112 14.15 4.41 -5.91
C CYS A 112 14.76 4.37 -7.32
N LEU A 113 14.30 5.23 -8.24
CA LEU A 113 14.86 5.34 -9.58
C LEU A 113 16.32 5.81 -9.54
N GLU A 114 16.61 6.85 -8.75
CA GLU A 114 17.97 7.34 -8.53
C GLU A 114 18.85 6.26 -7.86
N LYS A 115 18.29 5.55 -6.89
CA LYS A 115 19.03 4.56 -6.09
C LYS A 115 19.34 3.26 -6.81
N TYR A 116 18.44 2.79 -7.68
CA TYR A 116 18.48 1.44 -8.26
C TYR A 116 18.54 1.45 -9.80
N GLY A 117 18.32 2.60 -10.45
CA GLY A 117 18.44 2.75 -11.90
C GLY A 117 17.62 1.72 -12.67
N ASP A 118 18.29 0.95 -13.54
CA ASP A 118 17.63 -0.02 -14.42
C ASP A 118 16.93 -1.16 -13.65
N ASP A 119 17.42 -1.54 -12.47
CA ASP A 119 16.76 -2.57 -11.65
C ASP A 119 15.39 -2.09 -11.16
N TRP A 120 15.24 -0.78 -10.92
CA TRP A 120 13.94 -0.19 -10.58
C TRP A 120 13.02 -0.07 -11.79
N LYS A 121 13.57 0.21 -12.98
CA LYS A 121 12.78 0.18 -14.22
C LYS A 121 12.23 -1.22 -14.49
N GLU A 122 13.05 -2.25 -14.29
CA GLU A 122 12.62 -3.65 -14.38
C GLU A 122 11.59 -4.00 -13.31
N TYR A 123 11.78 -3.51 -12.07
CA TYR A 123 10.76 -3.64 -11.02
C TYR A 123 9.42 -3.03 -11.45
N CYS A 124 9.44 -1.82 -12.01
CA CYS A 124 8.25 -1.15 -12.50
C CYS A 124 7.60 -1.87 -13.69
N ARG A 125 8.40 -2.54 -14.54
CA ARG A 125 7.90 -3.37 -15.65
C ARG A 125 7.20 -4.63 -15.14
N ARG A 126 7.75 -5.29 -14.11
CA ARG A 126 7.16 -6.49 -13.49
C ARG A 126 5.92 -6.18 -12.66
N VAL A 127 5.90 -5.03 -11.99
CA VAL A 127 4.81 -4.61 -11.12
C VAL A 127 4.31 -3.24 -11.59
N PRO A 128 3.50 -3.18 -12.67
CA PRO A 128 3.13 -1.91 -13.31
C PRO A 128 2.19 -1.04 -12.47
N TYR A 129 1.38 -1.66 -11.61
CA TYR A 129 0.37 -0.96 -10.80
C TYR A 129 0.97 -0.34 -9.55
N VAL A 130 0.51 0.86 -9.19
CA VAL A 130 0.98 1.62 -8.04
C VAL A 130 0.12 1.36 -6.82
N PHE A 131 -1.19 1.65 -6.89
CA PHE A 131 -2.09 1.64 -5.74
C PHE A 131 -3.23 0.63 -5.91
N ILE A 132 -3.82 0.57 -7.11
CA ILE A 132 -5.01 -0.23 -7.38
C ILE A 132 -4.75 -1.08 -8.63
N PRO A 133 -4.83 -2.43 -8.51
CA PRO A 133 -4.65 -3.30 -9.65
C PRO A 133 -5.60 -2.90 -10.79
N ARG A 134 -5.07 -2.81 -12.02
CA ARG A 134 -5.83 -2.53 -13.26
C ARG A 134 -6.46 -1.14 -13.37
N VAL A 135 -6.22 -0.25 -12.41
CA VAL A 135 -6.66 1.15 -12.49
C VAL A 135 -5.45 2.07 -12.53
N PHE A 136 -4.51 1.87 -11.61
CA PHE A 136 -3.36 2.76 -11.42
C PHE A 136 -2.20 2.06 -10.70
#